data_AF-A0A925DBC0-F1
#
_entry.id   AF-A0A925DBC0-F1
#
_cell.length_a   1.000
_cell.length_b   1.000
_cell.length_c   1.000
_cell.angle_alpha   90.00
_cell.angle_beta   90.00
_cell.angle_gamma   90.00
#
_symmetry.space_group_name_H-M   'P 1'
#
loop_
_entity.id
_entity.type
_entity.pdbx_description
1 polymer ?
#
loop_
_entity_poly.entity_id
_entity_poly.type
_entity_poly.pdbx_seq_one_letter_code
_entity_poly.pdbx_strand_id
1 'polypeptide(L)'
;MRTKAIAAVGTTLPWLEIYSPSSSAPELIEVKDFPFTLGRSDECDYKIVSSRVSREHAEIIRTSGGFAIRDLGSTNGTLVNGQRADKSRLGDGDLILIADFELTFRVAGKTEPGRTVTQIMPGEGHAPGEEPEDREENVPLDLIRSVRAQHERLLCRGVRSHFQVLVDLESGQGVGYESLPAPAPGKQAARTSEQLLASTECRLTERMHQLQRLMAAEHAASLPQGELLFLRLEPAEVGADLIPDSLARMQGLSGGKRIVAAIPESAVVDIPYFRDFLARLRHLGLGVAYFGFAGNQHQVIANQELAPNYLLLAPLLARGVDKSTQRQQQIRAIVEAAAQRNTRVVATGVHSEVEAQTCRELGCQLAQGDHYGHAQFAESAAEDLAASSR
;
A
#
# COMPACT_ATOMS: atom_id res chain seq x y z
N MET A 1 -38.78 25.13 -13.18
CA MET A 1 -37.63 25.92 -12.68
C MET A 1 -36.41 25.55 -13.53
N ARG A 2 -35.90 26.49 -14.32
CA ARG A 2 -34.69 26.32 -15.14
C ARG A 2 -33.50 26.82 -14.32
N THR A 3 -32.57 25.94 -13.96
CA THR A 3 -31.31 26.30 -13.32
C THR A 3 -30.41 26.96 -14.36
N LYS A 4 -30.01 28.21 -14.11
CA LYS A 4 -29.12 28.98 -14.98
C LYS A 4 -27.74 28.32 -15.01
N ALA A 5 -27.32 27.92 -16.20
CA ALA A 5 -25.91 27.71 -16.51
C ALA A 5 -25.18 29.05 -16.37
N ILE A 6 -24.14 29.10 -15.53
CA ILE A 6 -23.19 30.20 -15.52
C ILE A 6 -22.18 29.91 -16.62
N ALA A 7 -22.18 30.74 -17.65
CA ALA A 7 -21.23 30.69 -18.74
C ALA A 7 -19.84 31.09 -18.22
N ALA A 8 -18.86 30.20 -18.35
CA ALA A 8 -17.46 30.51 -18.11
C ALA A 8 -16.84 31.03 -19.41
N VAL A 9 -16.58 32.35 -19.46
CA VAL A 9 -15.73 32.96 -20.47
C VAL A 9 -14.64 33.76 -19.75
N GLY A 10 -13.39 33.33 -19.94
CA GLY A 10 -12.24 34.23 -20.12
C GLY A 10 -11.56 34.81 -18.88
N THR A 11 -10.72 34.00 -18.22
CA THR A 11 -9.30 34.26 -17.85
C THR A 11 -8.87 33.15 -16.90
N THR A 12 -7.93 32.30 -17.30
CA THR A 12 -7.55 31.11 -16.54
C THR A 12 -6.53 31.46 -15.45
N LEU A 13 -7.05 31.86 -14.29
CA LEU A 13 -6.24 32.12 -13.10
C LEU A 13 -5.77 30.79 -12.48
N PRO A 14 -4.51 30.72 -12.00
CA PRO A 14 -4.05 29.57 -11.22
C PRO A 14 -4.76 29.48 -9.88
N TRP A 15 -4.75 28.28 -9.31
CA TRP A 15 -5.10 28.08 -7.90
C TRP A 15 -4.13 27.10 -7.22
N LEU A 16 -4.08 27.16 -5.90
CA LEU A 16 -3.40 26.20 -5.05
C LEU A 16 -4.44 25.29 -4.39
N GLU A 17 -4.16 23.99 -4.35
CA GLU A 17 -4.95 22.99 -3.63
C GLU A 17 -4.24 22.57 -2.35
N ILE A 18 -4.98 22.52 -1.24
CA ILE A 18 -4.48 22.09 0.06
C ILE A 18 -5.32 20.93 0.55
N TYR A 19 -4.65 19.82 0.86
CA TYR A 19 -5.29 18.60 1.32
C TYR A 19 -5.13 18.47 2.83
N SER A 20 -6.22 18.64 3.56
CA SER A 20 -6.27 18.37 5.00
C SER A 20 -6.62 16.90 5.26
N PRO A 21 -6.00 16.22 6.24
CA PRO A 21 -6.41 14.88 6.67
C PRO A 21 -7.86 14.79 7.17
N SER A 22 -8.45 15.92 7.59
CA SER A 22 -9.80 16.00 8.15
C SER A 22 -10.91 16.28 7.12
N SER A 23 -10.58 16.50 5.85
CA SER A 23 -11.53 16.81 4.78
C SER A 23 -11.30 15.95 3.54
N SER A 24 -12.38 15.46 2.93
CA SER A 24 -12.32 14.74 1.66
C SER A 24 -12.21 15.64 0.43
N ALA A 25 -12.47 16.95 0.58
CA ALA A 25 -12.32 17.93 -0.48
C ALA A 25 -11.14 18.88 -0.17
N PRO A 26 -10.29 19.22 -1.17
CA PRO A 26 -9.21 20.17 -0.98
C PRO A 26 -9.75 21.58 -0.73
N GLU A 27 -9.04 22.34 0.10
CA GLU A 27 -9.19 23.79 0.15
C GLU A 27 -8.54 24.39 -1.10
N LEU A 28 -9.24 25.32 -1.75
CA LEU A 28 -8.80 25.96 -3.00
C LEU A 28 -8.49 27.43 -2.74
N ILE A 29 -7.29 27.86 -3.13
CA ILE A 29 -6.85 29.25 -2.99
C ILE A 29 -6.57 29.79 -4.38
N GLU A 30 -7.38 30.74 -4.82
CA GLU A 30 -7.19 31.39 -6.11
C GLU A 30 -5.98 32.33 -6.06
N VAL A 31 -5.08 32.21 -7.03
CA VAL A 31 -3.87 33.01 -7.15
C VAL A 31 -4.12 34.12 -8.18
N LYS A 32 -4.53 35.29 -7.69
CA LYS A 32 -5.03 36.39 -8.53
C LYS A 32 -4.02 37.51 -8.74
N ASP A 33 -3.39 37.95 -7.67
CA ASP A 33 -2.47 39.08 -7.65
C ASP A 33 -1.02 38.57 -7.63
N PHE A 34 -0.15 39.15 -8.47
CA PHE A 34 1.26 38.74 -8.60
C PHE A 34 2.21 39.89 -8.26
N PRO A 35 3.27 39.68 -7.47
CA PRO A 35 3.65 38.40 -6.84
C PRO A 35 2.64 37.96 -5.78
N PHE A 36 2.28 36.68 -5.79
CA PHE A 36 1.42 36.07 -4.76
C PHE A 36 2.31 35.49 -3.67
N THR A 37 2.26 36.06 -2.48
CA THR A 37 3.19 35.78 -1.38
C THR A 37 2.68 34.71 -0.44
N LEU A 38 3.61 33.82 -0.04
CA LEU A 38 3.39 32.70 0.86
C LEU A 38 4.31 32.83 2.07
N GLY A 39 3.76 32.79 3.27
CA GLY A 39 4.55 32.95 4.49
C GLY A 39 3.72 32.88 5.75
N ARG A 40 4.36 32.96 6.92
CA ARG A 40 3.64 32.90 8.21
C ARG A 40 3.10 34.25 8.69
N SER A 41 3.52 35.35 8.06
CA SER A 41 3.09 36.68 8.49
C SER A 41 1.69 37.02 7.97
N ASP A 42 1.02 37.95 8.63
CA ASP A 42 -0.35 38.36 8.28
C ASP A 42 -0.39 39.25 7.02
N GLU A 43 0.79 39.68 6.56
CA GLU A 43 1.00 40.51 5.39
C GLU A 43 1.13 39.70 4.08
N CYS A 44 1.21 38.36 4.16
CA CYS A 44 1.25 37.49 2.98
C CYS A 44 -0.16 37.24 2.40
N ASP A 45 -0.24 37.09 1.08
CA ASP A 45 -1.49 36.79 0.37
C ASP A 45 -2.10 35.45 0.81
N TYR A 46 -1.25 34.47 1.13
CA TYR A 46 -1.66 33.26 1.84
C TYR A 46 -0.79 33.01 3.08
N LYS A 47 -1.45 33.09 4.24
CA LYS A 47 -0.84 32.86 5.55
C LYS A 47 -0.79 31.37 5.87
N ILE A 48 0.42 30.87 6.06
CA ILE A 48 0.70 29.50 6.49
C ILE A 48 0.96 29.49 8.00
N VAL A 49 0.10 28.81 8.76
CA VAL A 49 0.24 28.69 10.22
C VAL A 49 1.26 27.60 10.57
N SER A 50 2.55 27.94 10.48
CA SER A 50 3.65 27.07 10.91
C SER A 50 4.83 27.90 11.43
N SER A 51 5.42 27.47 12.56
CA SER A 51 6.62 28.10 13.12
C SER A 51 7.87 27.85 12.26
N ARG A 52 7.83 26.85 11.37
CA ARG A 52 8.90 26.48 10.44
C ARG A 52 8.89 27.29 9.14
N VAL A 53 7.83 28.05 8.89
CA VAL A 53 7.71 28.90 7.71
C VAL A 53 8.26 30.30 8.03
N SER A 54 9.08 30.87 7.14
CA SER A 54 9.55 32.26 7.25
C SER A 54 8.40 33.27 7.16
N ARG A 55 8.60 34.50 7.65
CA ARG A 55 7.59 35.56 7.61
C ARG A 55 7.09 35.80 6.18
N GLU A 56 8.03 36.03 5.28
CA GLU A 56 7.87 35.96 3.83
C GLU A 56 8.76 34.80 3.38
N HIS A 57 8.17 33.72 2.84
CA HIS A 57 8.91 32.49 2.54
C HIS A 57 9.17 32.33 1.05
N ALA A 58 8.11 32.43 0.25
CA ALA A 58 8.16 32.29 -1.19
C ALA A 58 7.10 33.16 -1.84
N GLU A 59 7.25 33.37 -3.13
CA GLU A 59 6.25 34.05 -3.94
C GLU A 59 6.05 33.34 -5.28
N ILE A 60 4.82 33.32 -5.75
CA ILE A 60 4.48 32.91 -7.10
C ILE A 60 4.45 34.16 -7.97
N ILE A 61 5.20 34.13 -9.07
CA ILE A 61 5.28 35.20 -10.05
C ILE A 61 4.74 34.75 -11.39
N ARG A 62 4.10 35.69 -12.09
CA ARG A 62 3.73 35.49 -13.49
C ARG A 62 4.90 35.91 -14.38
N THR A 63 5.25 35.03 -15.31
CA THR A 63 6.32 35.24 -16.30
C THR A 63 5.74 35.24 -17.71
N SER A 64 6.55 35.62 -18.71
CA SER A 64 6.17 35.55 -20.12
C SER A 64 5.85 34.12 -20.59
N GLY A 65 6.34 33.10 -19.88
CA GLY A 65 6.19 31.68 -20.24
C GLY A 65 5.32 30.86 -19.29
N GLY A 66 4.49 31.49 -18.46
CA GLY A 66 3.65 30.82 -17.46
C GLY A 66 3.93 31.31 -16.04
N PHE A 67 3.90 30.42 -15.05
CA PHE A 67 4.10 30.76 -13.65
C PHE A 67 5.44 30.23 -13.15
N ALA A 68 5.97 30.87 -12.11
CA ALA A 68 7.17 30.41 -11.42
C ALA A 68 7.04 30.70 -9.93
N ILE A 69 7.68 29.89 -9.10
CA ILE A 69 7.85 30.17 -7.67
C ILE A 69 9.29 30.61 -7.41
N ARG A 70 9.47 31.54 -6.48
CA ARG A 70 10.76 32.04 -6.02
C ARG A 70 10.80 31.98 -4.50
N ASP A 71 11.87 31.40 -3.95
CA ASP A 71 12.16 31.44 -2.52
C ASP A 71 12.76 32.81 -2.15
N LEU A 72 12.33 33.37 -1.02
CA LEU A 72 12.73 34.70 -0.55
C LEU A 72 13.85 34.64 0.51
N GLY A 73 14.73 33.65 0.41
CA GLY A 73 15.81 33.43 1.39
C GLY A 73 15.29 32.79 2.68
N SER A 74 14.36 31.85 2.54
CA SER A 74 13.71 31.20 3.67
C SER A 74 14.67 30.31 4.46
N THR A 75 14.38 30.10 5.76
CA THR A 75 15.26 29.29 6.63
C THR A 75 15.26 27.81 6.25
N ASN A 76 14.09 27.28 5.86
CA ASN A 76 13.91 25.85 5.59
C ASN A 76 13.83 25.51 4.09
N GLY A 77 13.84 26.52 3.22
CA GLY A 77 13.80 26.36 1.77
C GLY A 77 12.43 26.01 1.21
N THR A 78 12.25 26.36 -0.06
CA THR A 78 11.13 25.94 -0.90
C THR A 78 11.55 24.75 -1.77
N LEU A 79 10.71 23.71 -1.84
CA LEU A 79 10.90 22.59 -2.75
C LEU A 79 9.77 22.53 -3.78
N VAL A 80 10.10 22.23 -5.03
CA VAL A 80 9.15 21.94 -6.10
C VAL A 80 9.43 20.52 -6.60
N ASN A 81 8.42 19.64 -6.53
CA ASN A 81 8.53 18.23 -6.89
C ASN A 81 9.73 17.53 -6.21
N GLY A 82 10.00 17.88 -4.95
CA GLY A 82 11.08 17.30 -4.14
C GLY A 82 12.47 17.89 -4.40
N GLN A 83 12.62 18.87 -5.29
CA GLN A 83 13.88 19.57 -5.53
C GLN A 83 13.86 20.96 -4.88
N ARG A 84 14.89 21.28 -4.10
CA ARG A 84 15.05 22.63 -3.54
C ARG A 84 15.22 23.64 -4.66
N ALA A 85 14.45 24.72 -4.62
CA ALA A 85 14.39 25.70 -5.68
C ALA A 85 14.46 27.12 -5.13
N ASP A 86 15.51 27.86 -5.48
CA ASP A 86 15.55 29.30 -5.28
C ASP A 86 14.59 30.00 -6.27
N LYS A 87 14.45 29.43 -7.47
CA LYS A 87 13.45 29.79 -8.47
C LYS A 87 13.13 28.59 -9.37
N SER A 88 11.86 28.25 -9.55
CA SER A 88 11.42 27.18 -10.44
C SER A 88 10.17 27.58 -11.24
N ARG A 89 10.05 27.08 -12.48
CA ARG A 89 8.80 27.20 -13.24
C ARG A 89 7.74 26.26 -12.66
N LEU A 90 6.48 26.67 -12.71
CA LEU A 90 5.33 25.89 -12.25
C LEU A 90 4.45 25.49 -13.41
N GLY A 91 4.17 24.19 -13.50
CA GLY A 91 3.19 23.56 -14.37
C GLY A 91 1.99 23.02 -13.60
N ASP A 92 0.90 22.70 -14.31
CA ASP A 92 -0.29 22.11 -13.69
C ASP A 92 0.04 20.77 -13.01
N GLY A 93 -0.38 20.64 -11.75
CA GLY A 93 -0.13 19.47 -10.92
C GLY A 93 1.19 19.47 -10.15
N ASP A 94 2.03 20.51 -10.26
CA ASP A 94 3.30 20.58 -9.53
C ASP A 94 3.08 20.66 -8.01
N LEU A 95 3.84 19.86 -7.27
CA LEU A 95 3.83 19.86 -5.81
C LEU A 95 4.84 20.87 -5.27
N ILE A 96 4.36 21.78 -4.42
CA ILE A 96 5.17 22.80 -3.76
C ILE A 96 5.18 22.48 -2.26
N LEU A 97 6.38 22.35 -1.69
CA LEU A 97 6.58 22.18 -0.26
C LEU A 97 7.28 23.42 0.31
N ILE A 98 6.59 24.11 1.21
CA ILE A 98 7.06 25.29 1.95
C ILE A 98 7.35 24.84 3.39
N ALA A 99 8.62 24.58 3.70
CA ALA A 99 9.03 23.88 4.91
C ALA A 99 8.30 22.53 5.11
N ASP A 100 7.29 22.49 5.97
CA ASP A 100 6.45 21.32 6.27
C ASP A 100 5.03 21.42 5.71
N PHE A 101 4.75 22.46 4.91
CA PHE A 101 3.43 22.77 4.38
C PHE A 101 3.36 22.49 2.88
N GLU A 102 2.43 21.64 2.47
CA GLU A 102 2.30 21.12 1.11
C GLU A 102 1.14 21.78 0.35
N LEU A 103 1.39 22.14 -0.90
CA LEU A 103 0.47 22.82 -1.81
C LEU A 103 0.59 22.16 -3.19
N THR A 104 -0.53 21.96 -3.91
CA THR A 104 -0.47 21.58 -5.33
C THR A 104 -0.86 22.77 -6.20
N PHE A 105 -0.04 23.10 -7.19
CA PHE A 105 -0.31 24.18 -8.14
C PHE A 105 -1.18 23.68 -9.31
N ARG A 106 -2.20 24.46 -9.68
CA ARG A 106 -3.13 24.14 -10.75
C ARG A 106 -3.37 25.32 -11.69
N VAL A 107 -3.67 25.02 -12.96
CA VAL A 107 -4.07 26.01 -13.97
C VAL A 107 -5.15 25.43 -14.88
N ALA A 108 -6.23 26.19 -15.10
CA ALA A 108 -7.25 25.79 -16.06
C ALA A 108 -6.81 26.11 -17.49
N GLY A 109 -7.03 25.20 -18.45
CA GLY A 109 -6.92 25.48 -19.89
C GLY A 109 -5.79 24.74 -20.62
N LYS A 110 -6.17 24.15 -21.77
CA LYS A 110 -5.39 23.26 -22.65
C LYS A 110 -3.91 23.64 -22.77
N THR A 111 -3.06 22.89 -22.09
CA THR A 111 -1.72 22.62 -22.60
C THR A 111 -1.81 21.26 -23.27
N GLU A 112 -1.67 21.23 -24.60
CA GLU A 112 -1.18 20.01 -25.25
C GLU A 112 0.01 19.51 -24.43
N PRO A 113 0.18 18.19 -24.21
CA PRO A 113 1.36 17.68 -23.54
C PRO A 113 2.56 18.20 -24.32
N GLY A 114 3.18 19.26 -23.79
CA GLY A 114 4.44 19.77 -24.28
C GLY A 114 5.35 18.58 -24.13
N ARG A 115 5.67 17.95 -25.25
CA ARG A 115 6.63 16.85 -25.32
C ARG A 115 7.77 17.27 -24.41
N THR A 116 7.93 16.60 -23.28
CA THR A 116 9.19 16.64 -22.57
C THR A 116 10.14 15.94 -23.51
N VAL A 117 10.73 16.73 -24.40
CA VAL A 117 11.93 16.36 -25.11
C VAL A 117 12.97 16.31 -24.01
N THR A 118 13.11 15.14 -23.39
CA THR A 118 14.37 14.76 -22.75
C THR A 118 15.38 14.64 -23.89
N GLN A 119 15.82 15.77 -24.41
CA GLN A 119 17.08 15.80 -25.14
C GLN A 119 18.13 15.53 -24.08
N ILE A 120 18.51 14.26 -24.03
CA ILE A 120 19.80 13.85 -23.51
C ILE A 120 20.81 14.73 -24.24
N MET A 121 21.45 15.66 -23.51
CA MET A 121 22.66 16.29 -24.03
C MET A 121 23.61 15.14 -24.37
N PRO A 122 24.11 15.02 -25.61
CA PRO A 122 25.13 14.04 -25.91
C PRO A 122 26.34 14.43 -25.07
N GLY A 123 26.59 13.66 -24.00
CA GLY A 123 27.93 13.57 -23.46
C GLY A 123 28.83 13.11 -24.59
N GLU A 124 29.90 13.84 -24.81
CA GLU A 124 30.86 13.55 -25.86
C GLU A 124 31.37 12.11 -25.74
N GLY A 125 31.18 11.37 -26.84
CA GLY A 125 31.92 10.19 -27.24
C GLY A 125 31.81 8.95 -26.33
N HIS A 126 30.94 8.02 -26.70
CA HIS A 126 31.25 6.58 -26.70
C HIS A 126 30.54 5.92 -27.89
N ALA A 127 31.26 5.09 -28.64
CA ALA A 127 30.80 4.40 -29.83
C ALA A 127 29.73 3.33 -29.49
N PRO A 128 28.80 3.01 -30.41
CA PRO A 128 27.75 2.03 -30.16
C PRO A 128 28.34 0.61 -30.33
N GLY A 129 28.49 -0.11 -29.23
CA GLY A 129 29.01 -1.49 -29.28
C GLY A 129 29.15 -2.22 -27.95
N GLU A 130 29.17 -1.54 -26.81
CA GLU A 130 29.29 -2.18 -25.50
C GLU A 130 28.23 -1.62 -24.56
N GLU A 131 27.25 -2.44 -24.17
CA GLU A 131 26.44 -2.15 -22.99
C GLU A 131 27.39 -2.20 -21.78
N PRO A 132 27.53 -1.11 -20.99
CA PRO A 132 28.24 -1.23 -19.74
C PRO A 132 27.30 -1.94 -18.76
N GLU A 133 27.55 -3.23 -18.57
CA GLU A 133 27.41 -3.85 -17.25
C GLU A 133 28.12 -2.92 -16.24
N ASP A 134 27.48 -2.64 -15.10
CA ASP A 134 27.98 -1.78 -14.03
C ASP A 134 27.79 -0.26 -14.20
N ARG A 135 26.54 0.21 -14.04
CA ARG A 135 26.31 1.58 -13.51
C ARG A 135 26.15 1.50 -12.00
N GLU A 136 27.05 2.16 -11.27
CA GLU A 136 27.02 2.28 -9.80
C GLU A 136 25.62 2.61 -9.27
N GLU A 137 25.16 1.86 -8.27
CA GLU A 137 23.88 2.04 -7.58
C GLU A 137 23.82 3.45 -6.96
N ASN A 138 23.07 4.37 -7.58
CA ASN A 138 22.78 5.67 -6.97
C ASN A 138 21.51 5.59 -6.12
N VAL A 139 21.65 4.93 -4.96
CA VAL A 139 20.57 4.62 -4.01
C VAL A 139 19.65 5.82 -3.70
N PRO A 140 20.15 7.07 -3.51
CA PRO A 140 19.28 8.23 -3.31
C PRO A 140 18.34 8.54 -4.48
N LEU A 141 18.80 8.44 -5.74
CA LEU A 141 17.96 8.73 -6.91
C LEU A 141 16.91 7.65 -7.15
N ASP A 142 17.25 6.38 -6.90
CA ASP A 142 16.31 5.28 -7.05
C ASP A 142 15.25 5.28 -5.95
N LEU A 143 15.58 5.77 -4.75
CA LEU A 143 14.60 6.04 -3.69
C LEU A 143 13.60 7.12 -4.10
N ILE A 144 14.06 8.26 -4.63
CA ILE A 144 13.20 9.35 -5.11
C ILE A 144 12.26 8.86 -6.22
N ARG A 145 12.79 8.08 -7.18
CA ARG A 145 11.98 7.46 -8.25
C ARG A 145 10.93 6.53 -7.69
N SER A 146 11.29 5.74 -6.68
CA SER A 146 10.36 4.81 -6.03
C SER A 146 9.25 5.54 -5.28
N VAL A 147 9.56 6.63 -4.55
CA VAL A 147 8.56 7.49 -3.91
C VAL A 147 7.57 8.05 -4.92
N ARG A 148 8.08 8.56 -6.06
CA ARG A 148 7.25 9.10 -7.13
C ARG A 148 6.36 8.02 -7.75
N ALA A 149 6.91 6.85 -8.03
CA ALA A 149 6.14 5.72 -8.55
C ALA A 149 5.01 5.30 -7.61
N GLN A 150 5.23 5.30 -6.29
CA GLN A 150 4.18 5.00 -5.32
C GLN A 150 3.09 6.09 -5.30
N HIS A 151 3.45 7.37 -5.42
CA HIS A 151 2.45 8.45 -5.56
C HIS A 151 1.63 8.31 -6.84
N GLU A 152 2.27 8.00 -7.97
CA GLU A 152 1.57 7.75 -9.24
C GLU A 152 0.61 6.54 -9.12
N ARG A 153 1.03 5.47 -8.44
CA ARG A 153 0.15 4.31 -8.12
C ARG A 153 -1.04 4.70 -7.24
N LEU A 154 -0.84 5.57 -6.24
CA LEU A 154 -1.95 6.10 -5.42
C LEU A 154 -2.96 6.86 -6.27
N LEU A 155 -2.49 7.77 -7.12
CA LEU A 155 -3.34 8.62 -7.95
C LEU A 155 -4.13 7.82 -9.00
N CYS A 156 -3.49 6.83 -9.61
CA CYS A 156 -4.06 6.06 -10.70
C CYS A 156 -4.73 4.75 -10.24
N ARG A 157 -4.81 4.48 -8.92
CA ARG A 157 -5.24 3.19 -8.37
C ARG A 157 -4.44 2.00 -8.94
N GLY A 158 -3.17 2.23 -9.28
CA GLY A 158 -2.32 1.29 -10.02
C GLY A 158 -1.71 0.17 -9.17
N VAL A 159 -2.37 -0.24 -8.09
CA VAL A 159 -1.88 -1.27 -7.18
C VAL A 159 -2.50 -2.61 -7.53
N ARG A 160 -1.65 -3.64 -7.66
CA ARG A 160 -2.09 -5.01 -7.94
C ARG A 160 -1.67 -5.93 -6.81
N SER A 161 -2.42 -7.01 -6.67
CA SER A 161 -2.15 -8.07 -5.70
C SER A 161 -2.14 -9.41 -6.41
N HIS A 162 -1.28 -10.30 -5.93
CA HIS A 162 -1.39 -11.71 -6.24
C HIS A 162 -2.31 -12.37 -5.21
N PHE A 163 -2.99 -13.41 -5.63
CA PHE A 163 -3.85 -14.22 -4.80
C PHE A 163 -3.29 -15.63 -4.75
N GLN A 164 -3.05 -16.08 -3.54
CA GLN A 164 -2.61 -17.43 -3.26
C GLN A 164 -3.79 -18.20 -2.68
N VAL A 165 -4.13 -19.35 -3.26
CA VAL A 165 -5.28 -20.15 -2.81
C VAL A 165 -5.00 -20.83 -1.46
N LEU A 166 -6.00 -20.84 -0.58
CA LEU A 166 -6.06 -21.70 0.60
C LEU A 166 -6.87 -22.94 0.27
N VAL A 167 -6.32 -24.10 0.55
CA VAL A 167 -6.93 -25.41 0.26
C VAL A 167 -7.26 -26.12 1.55
N ASP A 168 -8.43 -26.75 1.60
CA ASP A 168 -8.81 -27.66 2.66
C ASP A 168 -8.12 -29.00 2.48
N LEU A 169 -7.33 -29.42 3.47
CA LEU A 169 -6.48 -30.62 3.37
C LEU A 169 -7.28 -31.92 3.36
N GLU A 170 -8.54 -31.91 3.80
CA GLU A 170 -9.40 -33.09 3.79
C GLU A 170 -10.02 -33.32 2.42
N SER A 171 -10.63 -32.27 1.86
CA SER A 171 -11.38 -32.31 0.61
C SER A 171 -10.56 -31.96 -0.64
N GLY A 172 -9.40 -31.33 -0.48
CA GLY A 172 -8.59 -30.80 -1.57
C GLY A 172 -9.18 -29.56 -2.27
N GLN A 173 -10.27 -28.99 -1.74
CA GLN A 173 -10.97 -27.87 -2.37
C GLN A 173 -10.41 -26.51 -1.93
N GLY A 174 -10.39 -25.55 -2.86
CA GLY A 174 -10.06 -24.15 -2.56
C GLY A 174 -11.15 -23.50 -1.71
N VAL A 175 -10.80 -23.06 -0.50
CA VAL A 175 -11.75 -22.43 0.45
C VAL A 175 -11.67 -20.91 0.44
N GLY A 176 -10.65 -20.34 -0.17
CA GLY A 176 -10.47 -18.89 -0.27
C GLY A 176 -9.06 -18.51 -0.71
N TYR A 177 -8.73 -17.25 -0.52
CA TYR A 177 -7.49 -16.66 -1.03
C TYR A 177 -6.81 -15.76 0.00
N GLU A 178 -5.48 -15.76 0.00
CA GLU A 178 -4.67 -14.74 0.63
C GLU A 178 -4.18 -13.74 -0.41
N SER A 179 -4.44 -12.46 -0.16
CA SER A 179 -3.88 -11.36 -0.95
C SER A 179 -2.44 -11.10 -0.54
N LEU A 180 -1.53 -11.15 -1.51
CA LEU A 180 -0.11 -10.85 -1.37
C LEU A 180 0.26 -9.64 -2.23
N PRO A 181 1.21 -8.78 -1.79
CA PRO A 181 1.73 -7.72 -2.63
C PRO A 181 2.30 -8.30 -3.93
N ALA A 182 1.94 -7.71 -5.07
CA ALA A 182 2.58 -8.08 -6.32
C ALA A 182 4.06 -7.63 -6.26
N PRO A 183 5.02 -8.43 -6.77
CA PRO A 183 6.41 -8.04 -6.80
C PRO A 183 6.59 -6.77 -7.64
N ALA A 184 7.41 -5.85 -7.13
CA ALA A 184 7.75 -4.61 -7.81
C ALA A 184 8.32 -4.91 -9.23
N PRO A 185 7.73 -4.34 -10.29
CA PRO A 185 8.28 -4.49 -11.64
C PRO A 185 9.61 -3.74 -11.75
N GLY A 186 10.55 -4.26 -12.56
CA GLY A 186 11.80 -3.58 -12.88
C GLY A 186 13.08 -4.26 -12.35
N LYS A 187 14.20 -3.54 -12.47
CA LYS A 187 15.56 -4.01 -12.13
C LYS A 187 15.75 -4.13 -10.61
N GLN A 188 16.75 -4.90 -10.18
CA GLN A 188 17.04 -5.21 -8.77
C GLN A 188 17.16 -3.96 -7.88
N ALA A 189 17.87 -2.91 -8.31
CA ALA A 189 18.02 -1.66 -7.55
C ALA A 189 16.67 -0.99 -7.23
N ALA A 190 15.73 -0.96 -8.19
CA ALA A 190 14.39 -0.43 -7.96
C ALA A 190 13.60 -1.27 -6.93
N ARG A 191 13.80 -2.59 -6.94
CA ARG A 191 13.19 -3.49 -5.92
C ARG A 191 13.74 -3.20 -4.54
N THR A 192 15.06 -2.98 -4.40
CA THR A 192 15.69 -2.63 -3.13
C THR A 192 15.15 -1.31 -2.59
N SER A 193 15.00 -0.29 -3.43
CA SER A 193 14.42 1.00 -3.03
C SER A 193 12.94 0.90 -2.66
N GLU A 194 12.14 0.13 -3.40
CA GLU A 194 10.74 -0.13 -3.04
C GLU A 194 10.62 -0.90 -1.71
N GLN A 195 11.50 -1.87 -1.45
CA GLN A 195 11.56 -2.59 -0.18
C GLN A 195 11.93 -1.66 0.99
N LEU A 196 12.90 -0.78 0.80
CA LEU A 196 13.29 0.21 1.81
C LEU A 196 12.15 1.20 2.10
N LEU A 197 11.41 1.61 1.08
CA LEU A 197 10.22 2.43 1.30
C LEU A 197 9.14 1.67 2.03
N ALA A 198 8.83 0.44 1.63
CA ALA A 198 7.79 -0.38 2.25
C ALA A 198 8.07 -0.66 3.74
N SER A 199 9.34 -0.70 4.16
CA SER A 199 9.72 -0.82 5.57
C SER A 199 9.69 0.49 6.36
N THR A 200 9.48 1.63 5.67
CA THR A 200 9.37 2.93 6.33
C THR A 200 7.93 3.15 6.79
N GLU A 201 7.74 3.43 8.07
CA GLU A 201 6.44 3.84 8.62
C GLU A 201 6.22 5.33 8.31
N CYS A 202 5.50 5.62 7.22
CA CYS A 202 5.12 6.98 6.87
C CYS A 202 3.73 7.01 6.22
N ARG A 203 3.15 8.21 6.10
CA ARG A 203 1.81 8.39 5.52
C ARG A 203 1.66 7.82 4.11
N LEU A 204 2.75 7.82 3.32
CA LEU A 204 2.75 7.27 1.98
C LEU A 204 2.54 5.75 1.99
N THR A 205 3.27 5.03 2.84
CA THR A 205 3.17 3.57 2.94
C THR A 205 1.85 3.15 3.57
N GLU A 206 1.38 3.86 4.59
CA GLU A 206 0.04 3.65 5.16
C GLU A 206 -1.06 3.75 4.08
N ARG A 207 -1.04 4.82 3.27
CA ARG A 207 -2.00 5.00 2.17
C ARG A 207 -1.85 3.91 1.10
N MET A 208 -0.63 3.47 0.83
CA MET A 208 -0.36 2.40 -0.13
C MET A 208 -0.96 1.07 0.35
N HIS A 209 -0.79 0.70 1.62
CA HIS A 209 -1.36 -0.51 2.20
C HIS A 209 -2.90 -0.47 2.22
N GLN A 210 -3.49 0.69 2.54
CA GLN A 210 -4.93 0.90 2.45
C GLN A 210 -5.47 0.71 1.03
N LEU A 211 -4.82 1.33 0.03
CA LEU A 211 -5.19 1.17 -1.37
C LEU A 211 -5.00 -0.27 -1.84
N GLN A 212 -3.92 -0.93 -1.45
CA GLN A 212 -3.66 -2.32 -1.79
C GLN A 212 -4.79 -3.23 -1.31
N ARG A 213 -5.24 -3.10 -0.06
CA ARG A 213 -6.37 -3.89 0.45
C ARG A 213 -7.67 -3.58 -0.26
N LEU A 214 -7.94 -2.31 -0.55
CA LEU A 214 -9.12 -1.92 -1.31
C LEU A 214 -9.12 -2.57 -2.70
N MET A 215 -8.02 -2.47 -3.43
CA MET A 215 -7.89 -3.09 -4.75
C MET A 215 -7.93 -4.61 -4.68
N ALA A 216 -7.33 -5.22 -3.66
CA ALA A 216 -7.40 -6.66 -3.45
C ALA A 216 -8.84 -7.13 -3.20
N ALA A 217 -9.62 -6.39 -2.42
CA ALA A 217 -11.03 -6.69 -2.21
C ALA A 217 -11.84 -6.59 -3.51
N GLU A 218 -11.67 -5.51 -4.29
CA GLU A 218 -12.34 -5.36 -5.59
C GLU A 218 -11.97 -6.46 -6.59
N HIS A 219 -10.68 -6.77 -6.73
CA HIS A 219 -10.22 -7.82 -7.64
C HIS A 219 -10.62 -9.22 -7.17
N ALA A 220 -10.76 -9.45 -5.86
CA ALA A 220 -11.22 -10.74 -5.34
C ALA A 220 -12.66 -11.08 -5.75
N ALA A 221 -13.44 -10.11 -6.23
CA ALA A 221 -14.78 -10.37 -6.76
C ALA A 221 -14.78 -11.25 -8.00
N SER A 222 -13.72 -11.20 -8.83
CA SER A 222 -13.59 -12.05 -10.02
C SER A 222 -12.95 -13.41 -9.73
N LEU A 223 -12.37 -13.60 -8.53
CA LEU A 223 -11.75 -14.88 -8.17
C LEU A 223 -12.80 -15.99 -8.08
N PRO A 224 -12.54 -17.15 -8.68
CA PRO A 224 -13.49 -18.23 -8.71
C PRO A 224 -13.48 -19.04 -7.41
N GLN A 225 -14.63 -19.58 -7.00
CA GLN A 225 -14.75 -20.43 -5.80
C GLN A 225 -14.19 -19.76 -4.52
N GLY A 226 -14.33 -20.42 -3.38
CA GLY A 226 -13.83 -19.93 -2.10
C GLY A 226 -14.66 -18.82 -1.47
N GLU A 227 -14.86 -18.94 -0.16
CA GLU A 227 -15.70 -18.05 0.63
C GLU A 227 -14.88 -17.05 1.45
N LEU A 228 -13.55 -17.20 1.47
CA LEU A 228 -12.66 -16.43 2.34
C LEU A 228 -11.71 -15.54 1.55
N LEU A 229 -11.45 -14.34 2.05
CA LEU A 229 -10.41 -13.44 1.56
C LEU A 229 -9.57 -12.92 2.73
N PHE A 230 -8.31 -13.33 2.79
CA PHE A 230 -7.36 -12.89 3.79
C PHE A 230 -6.66 -11.61 3.28
N LEU A 231 -6.82 -10.53 4.04
CA LEU A 231 -6.18 -9.24 3.78
C LEU A 231 -5.18 -8.96 4.90
N ARG A 232 -3.91 -8.81 4.53
CA ARG A 232 -2.83 -8.55 5.48
C ARG A 232 -2.86 -7.13 6.03
N LEU A 233 -2.62 -7.03 7.32
CA LEU A 233 -2.36 -5.79 8.03
C LEU A 233 -0.86 -5.67 8.31
N GLU A 234 -0.37 -4.44 8.33
CA GLU A 234 0.95 -4.13 8.86
C GLU A 234 0.91 -3.97 10.39
N PRO A 235 2.02 -4.20 11.11
CA PRO A 235 2.06 -4.06 12.56
C PRO A 235 1.57 -2.71 13.06
N ALA A 236 1.94 -1.61 12.39
CA ALA A 236 1.53 -0.25 12.73
C ALA A 236 0.02 0.02 12.57
N GLU A 237 -0.69 -0.82 11.81
CA GLU A 237 -2.13 -0.69 11.59
C GLU A 237 -2.95 -1.45 12.64
N VAL A 238 -2.33 -2.33 13.40
CA VAL A 238 -2.99 -3.15 14.41
C VAL A 238 -3.38 -2.28 15.59
N GLY A 239 -4.69 -2.22 15.84
CA GLY A 239 -5.28 -1.36 16.84
C GLY A 239 -5.86 -0.07 16.28
N ALA A 240 -5.39 0.43 15.13
CA ALA A 240 -5.85 1.69 14.57
C ALA A 240 -7.39 1.72 14.37
N ASP A 241 -8.01 2.79 14.87
CA ASP A 241 -9.47 2.86 15.05
C ASP A 241 -10.25 2.63 13.75
N LEU A 242 -9.73 3.08 12.60
CA LEU A 242 -10.45 3.05 11.32
C LEU A 242 -10.34 1.74 10.55
N ILE A 243 -9.38 0.86 10.90
CA ILE A 243 -9.10 -0.36 10.15
C ILE A 243 -10.29 -1.33 10.17
N PRO A 244 -10.94 -1.63 11.31
CA PRO A 244 -12.07 -2.56 11.33
C PRO A 244 -13.23 -2.11 10.44
N ASP A 245 -13.63 -0.82 10.47
CA ASP A 245 -14.70 -0.33 9.59
C ASP A 245 -14.31 -0.34 8.12
N SER A 246 -13.03 -0.03 7.83
CA SER A 246 -12.52 -0.04 6.48
C SER A 246 -12.61 -1.44 5.86
N LEU A 247 -12.17 -2.47 6.60
CA LEU A 247 -12.30 -3.87 6.21
C LEU A 247 -13.77 -4.30 6.10
N ALA A 248 -14.63 -3.87 7.02
CA ALA A 248 -16.06 -4.18 6.96
C ALA A 248 -16.73 -3.60 5.71
N ARG A 249 -16.40 -2.36 5.34
CA ARG A 249 -16.89 -1.75 4.09
C ARG A 249 -16.41 -2.50 2.85
N MET A 250 -15.19 -3.04 2.88
CA MET A 250 -14.64 -3.84 1.77
C MET A 250 -15.36 -5.17 1.57
N GLN A 251 -16.13 -5.69 2.55
CA GLN A 251 -16.89 -6.94 2.34
C GLN A 251 -17.93 -6.81 1.22
N GLY A 252 -18.47 -5.62 0.98
CA GLY A 252 -19.39 -5.39 -0.15
C GLY A 252 -18.69 -5.45 -1.52
N LEU A 253 -17.36 -5.35 -1.55
CA LEU A 253 -16.55 -5.33 -2.77
C LEU A 253 -15.95 -6.69 -3.11
N SER A 254 -15.87 -7.61 -2.15
CA SER A 254 -15.16 -8.89 -2.25
C SER A 254 -15.89 -10.00 -3.03
N GLY A 255 -16.96 -9.66 -3.75
CA GLY A 255 -17.81 -10.62 -4.47
C GLY A 255 -18.45 -11.67 -3.54
N GLY A 256 -18.82 -11.27 -2.32
CA GLY A 256 -19.44 -12.15 -1.33
C GLY A 256 -18.46 -12.95 -0.46
N LYS A 257 -17.14 -12.82 -0.69
CA LYS A 257 -16.13 -13.47 0.15
C LYS A 257 -16.05 -12.79 1.51
N ARG A 258 -16.09 -13.57 2.59
CA ARG A 258 -15.89 -13.09 3.95
C ARG A 258 -14.44 -12.66 4.13
N ILE A 259 -14.26 -11.39 4.49
CA ILE A 259 -12.93 -10.84 4.78
C ILE A 259 -12.41 -11.35 6.12
N VAL A 260 -11.15 -11.76 6.10
CA VAL A 260 -10.35 -12.19 7.25
C VAL A 260 -9.18 -11.23 7.40
N ALA A 261 -9.10 -10.53 8.53
CA ALA A 261 -7.96 -9.68 8.87
C ALA A 261 -6.76 -10.55 9.26
N ALA A 262 -5.72 -10.56 8.43
CA ALA A 262 -4.49 -11.30 8.70
C ALA A 262 -3.49 -10.39 9.43
N ILE A 263 -3.29 -10.65 10.72
CA ILE A 263 -2.46 -9.88 11.64
C ILE A 263 -1.09 -10.58 11.78
N PRO A 264 0.04 -9.88 11.68
CA PRO A 264 1.37 -10.48 11.81
C PRO A 264 1.62 -10.91 13.26
N GLU A 265 2.29 -12.05 13.47
CA GLU A 265 2.67 -12.54 14.82
C GLU A 265 3.35 -11.47 15.68
N SER A 266 4.16 -10.58 15.07
CA SER A 266 4.86 -9.50 15.77
C SER A 266 3.95 -8.44 16.38
N ALA A 267 2.71 -8.29 15.89
CA ALA A 267 1.74 -7.32 16.39
C ALA A 267 0.72 -7.91 17.37
N VAL A 268 0.82 -9.21 17.65
CA VAL A 268 -0.08 -9.91 18.56
C VAL A 268 0.41 -9.72 19.99
N VAL A 269 -0.33 -8.95 20.78
CA VAL A 269 0.04 -8.58 22.15
C VAL A 269 -1.17 -8.67 23.08
N ASP A 270 -0.98 -9.18 24.31
CA ASP A 270 -2.07 -9.26 25.30
C ASP A 270 -2.22 -7.94 26.08
N ILE A 271 -2.76 -6.92 25.41
CA ILE A 271 -3.08 -5.61 26.01
C ILE A 271 -4.53 -5.22 25.72
N PRO A 272 -5.17 -4.35 26.54
CA PRO A 272 -6.57 -3.96 26.37
C PRO A 272 -6.89 -3.45 24.96
N TYR A 273 -6.03 -2.59 24.40
CA TYR A 273 -6.23 -2.01 23.06
C TYR A 273 -6.32 -3.07 21.96
N PHE A 274 -5.49 -4.11 22.02
CA PHE A 274 -5.54 -5.21 21.04
C PHE A 274 -6.80 -6.06 21.21
N ARG A 275 -7.24 -6.30 22.45
CA ARG A 275 -8.49 -7.02 22.72
C ARG A 275 -9.70 -6.27 22.18
N ASP A 276 -9.76 -4.95 22.38
CA ASP A 276 -10.81 -4.09 21.84
C ASP A 276 -10.81 -4.10 20.31
N PHE A 277 -9.64 -4.05 19.70
CA PHE A 277 -9.47 -4.16 18.25
C PHE A 277 -10.02 -5.50 17.71
N LEU A 278 -9.67 -6.63 18.34
CA LEU A 278 -10.21 -7.94 17.97
C LEU A 278 -11.72 -8.05 18.18
N ALA A 279 -12.22 -7.53 19.30
CA ALA A 279 -13.66 -7.51 19.59
C ALA A 279 -14.42 -6.71 18.51
N ARG A 280 -13.85 -5.59 18.07
CA ARG A 280 -14.42 -4.75 17.01
C ARG A 280 -14.43 -5.46 15.65
N LEU A 281 -13.33 -6.12 15.27
CA LEU A 281 -13.29 -6.95 14.05
C LEU A 281 -14.39 -8.02 14.07
N ARG A 282 -14.52 -8.75 15.18
CA ARG A 282 -15.53 -9.81 15.34
C ARG A 282 -16.96 -9.26 15.34
N HIS A 283 -17.20 -8.12 15.99
CA HIS A 283 -18.51 -7.47 16.02
C HIS A 283 -18.99 -7.06 14.62
N LEU A 284 -18.05 -6.67 13.75
CA LEU A 284 -18.29 -6.35 12.35
C LEU A 284 -18.38 -7.58 11.43
N GLY A 285 -18.36 -8.80 11.97
CA GLY A 285 -18.46 -10.05 11.20
C GLY A 285 -17.18 -10.47 10.47
N LEU A 286 -16.07 -9.76 10.70
CA LEU A 286 -14.78 -10.08 10.08
C LEU A 286 -14.18 -11.33 10.72
N GLY A 287 -13.46 -12.12 9.92
CA GLY A 287 -12.59 -13.17 10.44
C GLY A 287 -11.28 -12.58 10.97
N VAL A 288 -10.62 -13.30 11.86
CA VAL A 288 -9.29 -12.96 12.37
C VAL A 288 -8.33 -14.10 12.07
N ALA A 289 -7.16 -13.77 11.53
CA ALA A 289 -6.06 -14.70 11.33
C ALA A 289 -4.76 -14.14 11.89
N TYR A 290 -3.91 -15.00 12.44
CA TYR A 290 -2.51 -14.65 12.74
C TYR A 290 -1.60 -15.33 11.72
N PHE A 291 -0.61 -14.61 11.20
CA PHE A 291 0.32 -15.16 10.22
C PHE A 291 1.79 -15.02 10.63
N GLY A 292 2.61 -15.93 10.07
CA GLY A 292 4.04 -16.00 10.38
C GLY A 292 4.35 -16.76 11.66
N PHE A 293 3.37 -17.49 12.22
CA PHE A 293 3.50 -18.09 13.55
C PHE A 293 4.54 -19.21 13.59
N ALA A 294 5.59 -19.04 14.40
CA ALA A 294 6.66 -20.03 14.55
C ALA A 294 6.64 -20.80 15.90
N GLY A 295 5.68 -20.51 16.79
CA GLY A 295 5.49 -21.24 18.06
C GLY A 295 6.01 -20.51 19.31
N ASN A 296 6.46 -19.26 19.22
CA ASN A 296 7.03 -18.58 20.40
C ASN A 296 5.95 -17.94 21.30
N GLN A 297 4.70 -17.85 20.85
CA GLN A 297 3.62 -17.11 21.52
C GLN A 297 2.42 -17.98 21.95
N HIS A 298 2.66 -19.22 22.43
CA HIS A 298 1.58 -20.15 22.83
C HIS A 298 0.56 -19.57 23.82
N GLN A 299 0.95 -18.57 24.63
CA GLN A 299 0.07 -17.92 25.61
C GLN A 299 -1.09 -17.14 24.96
N VAL A 300 -0.90 -16.59 23.77
CA VAL A 300 -1.93 -15.81 23.07
C VAL A 300 -3.08 -16.72 22.64
N ILE A 301 -2.75 -17.87 22.04
CA ILE A 301 -3.76 -18.85 21.63
C ILE A 301 -4.47 -19.43 22.86
N ALA A 302 -3.76 -19.53 23.98
CA ALA A 302 -4.33 -19.95 25.26
C ALA A 302 -5.27 -18.91 25.92
N ASN A 303 -5.42 -17.69 25.40
CA ASN A 303 -6.44 -16.74 25.85
C ASN A 303 -7.65 -16.72 24.89
N GLN A 304 -8.87 -16.95 25.40
CA GLN A 304 -10.06 -17.12 24.56
C GLN A 304 -10.43 -15.82 23.85
N GLU A 305 -10.18 -14.67 24.49
CA GLU A 305 -10.41 -13.35 23.90
C GLU A 305 -9.45 -13.09 22.73
N LEU A 306 -8.27 -13.70 22.75
CA LEU A 306 -7.22 -13.49 21.74
C LEU A 306 -7.16 -14.60 20.69
N ALA A 307 -7.93 -15.66 20.81
CA ALA A 307 -7.88 -16.78 19.86
C ALA A 307 -8.36 -16.34 18.46
N PRO A 308 -7.55 -16.55 17.39
CA PRO A 308 -7.97 -16.22 16.04
C PRO A 308 -8.88 -17.31 15.46
N ASN A 309 -9.59 -17.01 14.38
CA ASN A 309 -10.29 -18.04 13.61
C ASN A 309 -9.31 -18.94 12.84
N TYR A 310 -8.20 -18.35 12.38
CA TYR A 310 -7.17 -19.03 11.59
C TYR A 310 -5.77 -18.74 12.12
N LEU A 311 -4.89 -19.73 12.05
CA LEU A 311 -3.48 -19.59 12.40
C LEU A 311 -2.62 -20.07 11.25
N LEU A 312 -1.99 -19.13 10.54
CA LEU A 312 -1.09 -19.38 9.43
C LEU A 312 0.31 -19.60 9.98
N LEU A 313 0.78 -20.84 9.90
CA LEU A 313 2.12 -21.24 10.31
C LEU A 313 3.17 -20.53 9.46
N ALA A 314 4.35 -20.27 10.01
CA ALA A 314 5.48 -19.81 9.21
C ALA A 314 5.88 -20.85 8.14
N PRO A 315 6.22 -20.45 6.90
CA PRO A 315 6.56 -21.38 5.82
C PRO A 315 7.67 -22.38 6.17
N LEU A 316 8.61 -21.95 7.02
CA LEU A 316 9.74 -22.76 7.49
C LEU A 316 9.32 -24.00 8.31
N LEU A 317 8.10 -24.03 8.84
CA LEU A 317 7.58 -25.17 9.60
C LEU A 317 7.08 -26.29 8.68
N ALA A 318 6.39 -25.95 7.60
CA ALA A 318 5.83 -26.95 6.68
C ALA A 318 6.87 -27.47 5.66
N ARG A 319 7.77 -26.60 5.18
CA ARG A 319 8.77 -26.98 4.18
C ARG A 319 9.72 -28.04 4.72
N GLY A 320 9.73 -29.23 4.15
CA GLY A 320 10.50 -30.40 4.58
C GLY A 320 10.05 -30.99 5.92
N VAL A 321 8.78 -30.82 6.29
CA VAL A 321 8.23 -31.34 7.57
C VAL A 321 8.25 -32.87 7.62
N ASP A 322 8.07 -33.53 6.47
CA ASP A 322 8.13 -34.98 6.29
C ASP A 322 9.45 -35.59 6.81
N LYS A 323 10.55 -34.82 6.72
CA LYS A 323 11.90 -35.25 7.12
C LYS A 323 12.35 -34.76 8.50
N SER A 324 11.56 -33.92 9.17
CA SER A 324 11.98 -33.23 10.39
C SER A 324 11.07 -33.53 11.57
N THR A 325 11.49 -34.45 12.44
CA THR A 325 10.77 -34.77 13.69
C THR A 325 10.58 -33.55 14.58
N GLN A 326 11.55 -32.63 14.61
CA GLN A 326 11.45 -31.39 15.38
C GLN A 326 10.30 -30.49 14.87
N ARG A 327 10.20 -30.27 13.56
CA ARG A 327 9.09 -29.49 12.98
C ARG A 327 7.75 -30.18 13.17
N GLN A 328 7.71 -31.52 13.04
CA GLN A 328 6.51 -32.30 13.31
C GLN A 328 6.02 -32.11 14.76
N GLN A 329 6.94 -32.15 15.73
CA GLN A 329 6.62 -31.90 17.14
C GLN A 329 6.12 -30.47 17.39
N GLN A 330 6.76 -29.47 16.77
CA GLN A 330 6.33 -28.07 16.87
C GLN A 330 4.92 -27.87 16.31
N ILE A 331 4.64 -28.40 15.11
CA ILE A 331 3.31 -28.31 14.51
C ILE A 331 2.26 -29.02 15.37
N ARG A 332 2.54 -30.22 15.90
CA ARG A 332 1.61 -30.92 16.82
C ARG A 332 1.25 -30.06 18.02
N ALA A 333 2.25 -29.47 18.69
CA ALA A 333 2.00 -28.62 19.85
C ALA A 333 1.13 -27.40 19.51
N ILE A 334 1.36 -26.79 18.34
CA ILE A 334 0.54 -25.66 17.87
C ILE A 334 -0.90 -26.12 17.56
N VAL A 335 -1.07 -27.23 16.85
CA VAL A 335 -2.39 -27.78 16.50
C VAL A 335 -3.18 -28.17 17.75
N GLU A 336 -2.55 -28.83 18.72
CA GLU A 336 -3.19 -29.19 19.99
C GLU A 336 -3.67 -27.96 20.76
N ALA A 337 -2.86 -26.89 20.81
CA ALA A 337 -3.27 -25.62 21.43
C ALA A 337 -4.43 -24.94 20.67
N ALA A 338 -4.40 -24.98 19.34
CA ALA A 338 -5.43 -24.38 18.47
C ALA A 338 -6.78 -25.14 18.55
N ALA A 339 -6.74 -26.47 18.65
CA ALA A 339 -7.92 -27.33 18.72
C ALA A 339 -8.80 -27.00 19.94
N GLN A 340 -8.20 -26.61 21.06
CA GLN A 340 -8.93 -26.22 22.27
C GLN A 340 -9.76 -24.94 22.10
N ARG A 341 -9.56 -24.19 21.01
CA ARG A 341 -10.10 -22.82 20.80
C ARG A 341 -10.83 -22.62 19.48
N ASN A 342 -11.16 -23.72 18.78
CA ASN A 342 -11.81 -23.67 17.47
C ASN A 342 -11.04 -22.81 16.45
N THR A 343 -9.71 -22.76 16.58
CA THR A 343 -8.81 -22.11 15.65
C THR A 343 -8.38 -23.12 14.59
N ARG A 344 -8.57 -22.80 13.30
CA ARG A 344 -8.11 -23.64 12.19
C ARG A 344 -6.67 -23.33 11.86
N VAL A 345 -5.81 -24.34 11.82
CA VAL A 345 -4.39 -24.19 11.49
C VAL A 345 -4.19 -24.34 9.98
N VAL A 346 -3.41 -23.42 9.41
CA VAL A 346 -3.05 -23.35 8.00
C VAL A 346 -1.56 -23.62 7.84
N ALA A 347 -1.20 -24.72 7.19
CA ALA A 347 0.18 -25.01 6.82
C ALA A 347 0.58 -24.17 5.60
N THR A 348 1.45 -23.18 5.76
CA THR A 348 1.92 -22.35 4.65
C THR A 348 3.27 -22.85 4.12
N GLY A 349 3.56 -22.63 2.83
CA GLY A 349 4.82 -23.04 2.22
C GLY A 349 4.90 -24.53 1.90
N VAL A 350 3.77 -25.19 1.64
CA VAL A 350 3.73 -26.58 1.20
C VAL A 350 4.13 -26.68 -0.28
N HIS A 351 5.13 -27.49 -0.61
CA HIS A 351 5.68 -27.65 -1.96
C HIS A 351 5.52 -29.08 -2.52
N SER A 352 5.02 -30.02 -1.72
CA SER A 352 4.76 -31.39 -2.19
C SER A 352 3.57 -32.04 -1.50
N GLU A 353 3.04 -33.08 -2.14
CA GLU A 353 1.97 -33.91 -1.60
C GLU A 353 2.38 -34.61 -0.29
N VAL A 354 3.65 -35.00 -0.16
CA VAL A 354 4.16 -35.67 1.05
C VAL A 354 4.17 -34.71 2.24
N GLU A 355 4.56 -33.45 2.03
CA GLU A 355 4.47 -32.40 3.05
C GLU A 355 3.02 -32.10 3.41
N ALA A 356 2.12 -32.02 2.42
CA ALA A 356 0.69 -31.82 2.63
C ALA A 356 0.08 -32.93 3.50
N GLN A 357 0.35 -34.18 3.14
CA GLN A 357 -0.12 -35.36 3.88
C GLN A 357 0.44 -35.36 5.31
N THR A 358 1.72 -35.05 5.48
CA THR A 358 2.32 -34.93 6.81
C THR A 358 1.63 -33.83 7.63
N CYS A 359 1.41 -32.64 7.07
CA CYS A 359 0.69 -31.56 7.76
C CYS A 359 -0.74 -31.97 8.14
N ARG A 360 -1.45 -32.69 7.27
CA ARG A 360 -2.78 -33.24 7.54
C ARG A 360 -2.76 -34.23 8.71
N GLU A 361 -1.81 -35.15 8.73
CA GLU A 361 -1.63 -36.13 9.82
C GLU A 361 -1.28 -35.48 11.16
N LEU A 362 -0.56 -34.35 11.13
CA LEU A 362 -0.29 -33.54 12.31
C LEU A 362 -1.50 -32.69 12.75
N GLY A 363 -2.58 -32.69 11.97
CA GLY A 363 -3.86 -32.06 12.29
C GLY A 363 -4.03 -30.63 11.80
N CYS A 364 -3.24 -30.17 10.82
CA CYS A 364 -3.57 -28.94 10.08
C CYS A 364 -4.84 -29.15 9.25
N GLN A 365 -5.76 -28.17 9.26
CA GLN A 365 -7.00 -28.25 8.49
C GLN A 365 -6.86 -27.67 7.08
N LEU A 366 -6.04 -26.64 6.94
CA LEU A 366 -5.84 -25.94 5.68
C LEU A 366 -4.37 -25.96 5.28
N ALA A 367 -4.11 -25.77 3.99
CA ALA A 367 -2.77 -25.59 3.47
C ALA A 367 -2.71 -24.53 2.37
N GLN A 368 -1.52 -23.99 2.18
CA GLN A 368 -1.19 -23.01 1.17
C GLN A 368 0.26 -23.23 0.72
N GLY A 369 0.51 -23.14 -0.58
CA GLY A 369 1.86 -23.19 -1.14
C GLY A 369 1.86 -23.60 -2.61
N ASP A 370 3.05 -23.59 -3.22
CA ASP A 370 3.24 -23.83 -4.65
C ASP A 370 2.69 -25.17 -5.13
N HIS A 371 2.58 -26.17 -4.24
CA HIS A 371 1.95 -27.46 -4.53
C HIS A 371 0.51 -27.31 -5.04
N TYR A 372 -0.21 -26.29 -4.55
CA TYR A 372 -1.60 -26.02 -4.90
C TYR A 372 -1.77 -24.92 -5.97
N GLY A 373 -0.66 -24.43 -6.52
CA GLY A 373 -0.62 -23.30 -7.45
C GLY A 373 0.20 -22.14 -6.89
N HIS A 374 0.72 -21.29 -7.77
CA HIS A 374 1.48 -20.11 -7.38
C HIS A 374 0.58 -18.89 -7.15
N ALA A 375 1.09 -17.90 -6.41
CA ALA A 375 0.41 -16.64 -6.22
C ALA A 375 0.32 -15.92 -7.57
N GLN A 376 -0.90 -15.63 -8.02
CA GLN A 376 -1.16 -15.09 -9.34
C GLN A 376 -2.20 -13.97 -9.33
N PHE A 377 -2.30 -13.22 -10.42
CA PHE A 377 -3.33 -12.19 -10.54
C PHE A 377 -4.73 -12.82 -10.64
N ALA A 378 -5.76 -12.06 -10.25
CA ALA A 378 -7.13 -12.56 -10.23
C ALA A 378 -7.65 -12.98 -11.61
N GLU A 379 -7.23 -12.28 -12.67
CA GLU A 379 -7.60 -12.61 -14.05
C GLU A 379 -7.05 -13.98 -14.46
N SER A 380 -5.78 -14.26 -14.13
CA SER A 380 -5.13 -15.55 -14.41
C SER A 380 -5.76 -16.70 -13.63
N ALA A 381 -6.09 -16.49 -12.35
CA ALA A 381 -6.76 -17.50 -11.54
C ALA A 381 -8.16 -17.87 -12.09
N ALA A 382 -8.88 -16.91 -12.67
CA ALA A 382 -10.18 -17.17 -13.29
C ALA A 382 -10.06 -17.99 -14.58
N GLU A 383 -9.02 -17.75 -15.38
CA GLU A 383 -8.74 -18.47 -16.63
C GLU A 383 -8.35 -19.94 -16.37
N ASP A 384 -7.48 -20.20 -15.39
CA ASP A 384 -7.00 -21.55 -15.04
C ASP A 384 -8.15 -22.50 -14.64
N LEU A 385 -9.13 -22.00 -13.90
CA LEU A 385 -10.31 -22.79 -13.52
C LEU A 385 -11.20 -23.08 -14.73
N ALA A 386 -11.38 -22.09 -15.63
CA ALA A 386 -12.15 -22.27 -16.85
C ALA A 386 -11.49 -23.27 -17.83
N ALA A 387 -10.17 -23.42 -17.78
CA ALA A 387 -9.44 -24.42 -18.53
C ALA A 387 -9.53 -25.83 -17.92
N SER A 388 -9.54 -25.94 -16.59
CA SER A 388 -9.60 -27.22 -15.86
C SER A 388 -10.99 -27.87 -15.84
N SER A 389 -12.03 -27.13 -16.28
CA SER A 389 -13.44 -27.59 -16.35
C SER A 389 -13.89 -27.98 -17.76
N ARG A 390 -12.97 -28.00 -18.74
CA ARG A 390 -13.14 -28.54 -20.09
C ARG A 390 -12.40 -29.86 -20.22
#